data_AF-A0A943CIQ3-F1
#
_entry.id   AF-A0A943CIQ3-F1
#
_cell.length_a   1.000
_cell.length_b   1.000
_cell.length_c   1.000
_cell.angle_alpha   90.00
_cell.angle_beta   90.00
_cell.angle_gamma   90.00
#
_symmetry.space_group_name_H-M   'P 1'
#
loop_
_entity.id
_entity.type
_entity.pdbx_description
1 polymer ?
#
loop_
_entity_poly.entity_id
_entity_poly.type
_entity_poly.pdbx_seq_one_letter_code
_entity_poly.pdbx_strand_id
1 'polypeptide(L)'
;MITYICHNKNDKTGENLPCTNNRCETSICPSCGGRADAISEIFWCQECQVPIYEKICPVCGQEGKKLTSDVRPVFPEERLLLEIILEKPFAFEKDSVWNGNGNNYFVNGKKIKFSVKDLKNKDADVIRKQYEELKAQNTYQYFEKQMERFILCNKERYNRIVEEAKGYIRSMTENFDITDMFVSFSGGKDSTVTADLVTRALSNPQIMHIFA
;
A
#
# COMPACT_ATOMS: atom_id res chain seq x y z
N MET A 1 3.93 -14.15 -1.21
CA MET A 1 2.69 -14.76 -1.64
C MET A 1 1.57 -13.86 -1.18
N ILE A 2 0.73 -13.36 -2.10
CA ILE A 2 -0.52 -12.70 -1.69
C ILE A 2 -1.33 -13.80 -1.05
N THR A 3 -1.77 -13.60 0.19
CA THR A 3 -2.67 -14.57 0.79
C THR A 3 -4.07 -14.05 0.54
N TYR A 4 -4.87 -14.81 -0.16
CA TYR A 4 -6.29 -14.52 -0.33
C TYR A 4 -7.10 -15.38 0.65
N ILE A 5 -8.29 -14.93 1.05
CA ILE A 5 -9.24 -15.75 1.81
C ILE A 5 -10.54 -15.90 1.03
N CYS A 6 -10.99 -17.14 0.86
CA CYS A 6 -12.27 -17.41 0.25
C CYS A 6 -13.42 -17.05 1.21
N HIS A 7 -14.32 -16.17 0.78
CA HIS A 7 -15.54 -15.82 1.51
C HIS A 7 -16.82 -16.24 0.77
N ASN A 8 -16.69 -17.13 -0.22
CA ASN A 8 -17.81 -17.55 -1.08
C ASN A 8 -18.88 -18.35 -0.31
N LYS A 9 -20.12 -18.09 -0.66
CA LYS A 9 -21.32 -18.74 -0.12
C LYS A 9 -22.07 -19.45 -1.24
N ASN A 10 -22.93 -20.39 -0.88
CA ASN A 10 -23.83 -21.01 -1.82
C ASN A 10 -24.87 -19.99 -2.30
N ASP A 11 -24.95 -19.77 -3.61
CA ASP A 11 -25.85 -18.76 -4.20
C ASP A 11 -27.34 -19.02 -3.93
N LYS A 12 -27.72 -20.27 -3.66
CA LYS A 12 -29.13 -20.66 -3.42
C LYS A 12 -29.51 -20.64 -1.95
N THR A 13 -28.61 -21.06 -1.07
CA THR A 13 -28.92 -21.19 0.38
C THR A 13 -28.34 -20.06 1.22
N GLY A 14 -27.39 -19.29 0.70
CA GLY A 14 -26.66 -18.27 1.45
C GLY A 14 -25.70 -18.83 2.50
N GLU A 15 -25.53 -20.15 2.56
CA GLU A 15 -24.66 -20.83 3.52
C GLU A 15 -23.20 -20.77 3.09
N ASN A 16 -22.29 -20.80 4.07
CA ASN A 16 -20.86 -20.84 3.81
C ASN A 16 -20.48 -22.11 3.06
N LEU A 17 -19.68 -21.98 1.99
CA LEU A 17 -19.09 -23.15 1.34
C LEU A 17 -18.02 -23.78 2.25
N PRO A 18 -17.70 -25.08 2.08
CA PRO A 18 -16.65 -25.75 2.86
C PRO A 18 -15.27 -25.07 2.76
N CYS A 19 -15.02 -24.32 1.68
CA CYS A 19 -13.79 -23.56 1.48
C CYS A 19 -13.80 -22.15 2.08
N THR A 20 -14.87 -21.75 2.77
CA THR A 20 -14.94 -20.44 3.44
C THR A 20 -13.84 -20.34 4.50
N ASN A 21 -13.14 -19.21 4.53
CA ASN A 21 -11.95 -18.94 5.34
C ASN A 21 -10.66 -19.68 4.94
N ASN A 22 -10.67 -20.46 3.86
CA ASN A 22 -9.44 -21.08 3.36
C ASN A 22 -8.51 -20.03 2.74
N ARG A 23 -7.21 -20.16 3.02
CA ARG A 23 -6.17 -19.37 2.36
C ARG A 23 -6.00 -19.85 0.91
N CYS A 24 -5.97 -18.91 -0.03
CA CYS A 24 -5.75 -19.14 -1.46
C CYS A 24 -4.50 -18.40 -1.91
N GLU A 25 -3.79 -18.96 -2.89
CA GLU A 25 -2.57 -18.34 -3.45
C GLU A 25 -2.88 -17.33 -4.56
N THR A 26 -4.09 -17.39 -5.13
CA THR A 26 -4.58 -16.50 -6.18
C THR A 26 -5.93 -15.89 -5.80
N SER A 27 -6.36 -14.87 -6.54
CA SER A 27 -7.68 -14.25 -6.38
C SER A 27 -8.87 -15.15 -6.74
N ILE A 28 -8.60 -16.40 -7.13
CA ILE A 28 -9.59 -17.44 -7.40
C ILE A 28 -9.38 -18.59 -6.41
N CYS A 29 -10.43 -18.99 -5.72
CA CYS A 29 -10.40 -20.13 -4.82
C CYS A 29 -10.31 -21.43 -5.64
N PRO A 30 -9.27 -22.26 -5.45
CA PRO A 30 -9.12 -23.49 -6.23
C PRO A 30 -10.21 -24.52 -5.93
N SER A 31 -10.88 -24.42 -4.78
CA SER A 31 -11.92 -25.37 -4.36
C SER A 31 -13.31 -25.06 -4.93
N CYS A 32 -13.67 -23.78 -5.09
CA CYS A 32 -15.02 -23.40 -5.54
C CYS A 32 -15.03 -22.59 -6.85
N GLY A 33 -13.88 -22.16 -7.36
CA GLY A 33 -13.78 -21.29 -8.54
C GLY A 33 -14.25 -19.85 -8.31
N GLY A 34 -14.82 -19.53 -7.14
CA GLY A 34 -15.24 -18.18 -6.78
C GLY A 34 -14.07 -17.27 -6.40
N ARG A 35 -14.35 -15.97 -6.26
CA ARG A 35 -13.33 -14.96 -5.91
C ARG A 35 -12.89 -15.09 -4.45
N ALA A 36 -11.63 -14.79 -4.18
CA ALA A 36 -11.08 -14.74 -2.83
C ALA A 36 -10.53 -13.34 -2.53
N ASP A 37 -10.67 -12.88 -1.28
CA ASP A 37 -10.33 -11.53 -0.86
C ASP A 37 -8.87 -11.44 -0.44
N ALA A 38 -8.16 -10.43 -0.94
CA ALA A 38 -6.75 -10.26 -0.63
C ALA A 38 -6.57 -9.86 0.84
N ILE A 39 -5.65 -10.54 1.54
CA ILE A 39 -5.17 -10.15 2.86
C ILE A 39 -3.72 -9.72 2.72
N SER A 40 -3.44 -8.55 3.28
CA SER A 40 -2.10 -8.00 3.36
C SER A 40 -1.57 -8.20 4.78
N GLU A 41 -0.45 -8.90 4.89
CA GLU A 41 0.41 -8.89 6.07
C GLU A 41 1.71 -8.21 5.68
N ILE A 42 2.06 -7.14 6.39
CA ILE A 42 3.28 -6.38 6.16
C ILE A 42 4.25 -6.69 7.29
N PHE A 43 5.49 -6.97 6.91
CA PHE A 43 6.58 -7.30 7.81
C PHE A 43 7.61 -6.19 7.80
N TRP A 44 8.40 -6.09 8.85
CA TRP A 44 9.51 -5.15 8.99
C TRP A 44 10.83 -5.90 8.82
N CYS A 45 11.64 -5.46 7.86
CA CYS A 45 13.00 -5.97 7.68
C CYS A 45 13.98 -5.18 8.55
N GLN A 46 14.60 -5.84 9.53
CA GLN A 46 15.59 -5.19 10.41
C GLN A 46 16.90 -4.84 9.70
N GLU A 47 17.29 -5.58 8.66
CA GLU A 47 18.53 -5.30 7.93
C GLU A 47 18.34 -4.18 6.93
N CYS A 48 17.29 -4.25 6.10
CA CYS A 48 17.02 -3.24 5.07
C CYS A 48 16.32 -1.99 5.62
N GLN A 49 15.88 -1.99 6.88
CA GLN A 49 15.19 -0.88 7.55
C GLN A 49 13.96 -0.35 6.77
N VAL A 50 13.19 -1.25 6.16
CA VAL A 50 11.97 -0.92 5.41
C VAL A 50 10.89 -2.00 5.62
N PRO A 51 9.60 -1.65 5.46
CA PRO A 51 8.54 -2.64 5.41
C PRO A 51 8.62 -3.46 4.12
N ILE A 52 8.25 -4.73 4.23
CA ILE A 52 8.22 -5.70 3.15
C ILE A 52 6.89 -6.44 3.15
N TYR A 53 6.37 -6.73 1.96
CA TYR A 53 5.10 -7.46 1.77
C TYR A 53 5.26 -8.99 1.77
N GLU A 54 6.49 -9.46 1.94
CA GLU A 54 6.85 -10.87 2.00
C GLU A 54 7.49 -11.16 3.35
N LYS A 55 7.29 -12.38 3.88
CA LYS A 55 7.83 -12.77 5.18
C LYS A 55 9.37 -12.78 5.19
N ILE A 56 9.98 -13.16 4.06
CA ILE A 56 11.43 -13.16 3.87
C ILE A 56 11.79 -12.00 2.95
N CYS A 57 12.75 -11.17 3.36
CA CYS A 57 13.21 -10.06 2.53
C CYS A 57 13.92 -10.59 1.28
N PRO A 58 13.50 -10.20 0.06
CA PRO A 58 14.12 -10.71 -1.17
C PRO A 58 15.52 -10.13 -1.43
N VAL A 59 15.93 -9.09 -0.69
CA VAL A 59 17.24 -8.44 -0.85
C VAL A 59 18.28 -9.00 0.11
N CYS A 60 17.96 -9.11 1.40
CA CYS A 60 18.91 -9.58 2.42
C CYS A 60 18.67 -11.01 2.90
N GLY A 61 17.57 -11.65 2.52
CA GLY A 61 17.20 -13.01 2.93
C GLY A 61 16.74 -13.15 4.39
N GLN A 62 16.71 -12.07 5.17
CA GLN A 62 16.29 -12.12 6.57
C GLN A 62 14.77 -12.19 6.71
N GLU A 63 14.30 -12.93 7.72
CA GLU A 63 12.89 -13.00 8.07
C GLU A 63 12.43 -11.68 8.72
N GLY A 64 11.36 -11.10 8.18
CA GLY A 64 10.73 -9.89 8.67
C GLY A 64 9.82 -10.15 9.87
N LYS A 65 9.71 -9.16 10.76
CA LYS A 65 8.79 -9.22 11.90
C LYS A 65 7.45 -8.61 11.51
N LYS A 66 6.32 -9.26 11.83
CA LYS A 66 4.98 -8.72 11.53
C LYS A 66 4.83 -7.30 12.08
N LEU A 67 4.43 -6.35 11.23
CA LEU A 67 4.34 -4.93 11.52
C LEU A 67 2.89 -4.45 11.58
N THR A 68 2.13 -4.64 10.50
CA THR A 68 0.78 -4.10 10.30
C THR A 68 0.09 -4.81 9.13
N SER A 69 -1.19 -4.55 8.88
CA SER A 69 -1.90 -5.00 7.68
C SER A 69 -1.73 -4.04 6.49
N ASP A 70 -1.48 -2.78 6.78
CA ASP A 70 -1.39 -1.68 5.81
C ASP A 70 -0.34 -0.67 6.26
N VAL A 71 0.40 -0.08 5.32
CA VAL A 71 1.53 0.84 5.58
C VAL A 71 1.63 1.91 4.49
N ARG A 72 1.93 3.14 4.89
CA ARG A 72 2.17 4.29 4.02
C ARG A 72 3.49 4.95 4.42
N PRO A 73 4.31 5.40 3.46
CA PRO A 73 5.48 6.21 3.78
C PRO A 73 5.03 7.52 4.42
N VAL A 74 5.76 7.97 5.45
CA VAL A 74 5.55 9.28 6.06
C VAL A 74 6.49 10.26 5.39
N PHE A 75 5.93 11.22 4.67
CA PHE A 75 6.70 12.23 3.94
C PHE A 75 7.44 13.15 4.91
N PRO A 76 8.57 13.78 4.50
CA PRO A 76 9.33 14.67 5.35
C PRO A 76 8.50 15.77 6.04
N GLU A 77 7.49 16.31 5.38
CA GLU A 77 6.56 17.33 5.90
C GLU A 77 5.73 16.76 7.05
N GLU A 78 5.12 15.59 6.84
CA GLU A 78 4.33 14.89 7.85
C GLU A 78 5.23 14.45 9.02
N ARG A 79 6.45 13.99 8.73
CA ARG A 79 7.46 13.64 9.74
C ARG A 79 7.80 14.83 10.62
N LEU A 80 8.10 15.99 10.03
CA LEU A 80 8.42 17.21 10.79
C LEU A 80 7.25 17.64 11.68
N LEU A 81 6.02 17.60 11.14
CA LEU A 81 4.82 17.91 11.93
C LEU A 81 4.66 16.94 13.11
N LEU A 82 4.84 15.64 12.87
CA LEU A 82 4.81 14.60 13.90
C LEU A 82 5.86 14.84 14.99
N GLU A 83 7.09 15.18 14.60
CA GLU A 83 8.20 15.50 15.51
C GLU A 83 7.92 16.73 16.37
N ILE A 84 7.36 17.80 15.78
CA ILE A 84 6.94 19.01 16.51
C ILE A 84 5.85 18.68 17.52
N ILE A 85 4.85 17.88 17.11
CA ILE A 85 3.79 17.42 18.02
C ILE A 85 4.38 16.61 19.19
N LEU A 86 5.43 15.82 18.94
CA LEU A 86 6.14 15.06 19.96
C LEU A 86 7.19 15.88 20.73
N GLU A 87 7.29 17.19 20.46
CA GLU A 87 8.23 18.13 21.08
C GLU A 87 9.70 17.75 20.86
N LYS A 88 9.99 17.10 19.72
CA LYS A 88 11.32 16.62 19.33
C LYS A 88 11.61 16.86 17.85
N PRO A 89 11.68 18.11 17.38
CA PRO A 89 11.95 18.43 15.97
C PRO A 89 13.21 17.73 15.44
N PHE A 90 13.14 17.21 14.21
CA PHE A 90 14.22 16.51 13.50
C PHE A 90 14.71 15.20 14.13
N ALA A 91 14.06 14.71 15.19
CA ALA A 91 14.50 13.50 15.89
C ALA A 91 14.50 12.24 15.01
N PHE A 92 13.68 12.20 13.96
CA PHE A 92 13.54 11.06 13.06
C PHE A 92 14.01 11.37 11.64
N GLU A 93 14.76 12.46 11.43
CA GLU A 93 15.19 12.91 10.10
C GLU A 93 15.91 11.81 9.30
N LYS A 94 16.72 11.01 9.97
CA LYS A 94 17.53 9.93 9.37
C LYS A 94 16.85 8.56 9.47
N ASP A 95 15.71 8.50 10.16
CA ASP A 95 15.02 7.27 10.48
C ASP A 95 14.00 6.91 9.41
N SER A 96 13.64 5.63 9.38
CA SER A 96 12.61 5.10 8.50
C SER A 96 11.24 5.20 9.20
N VAL A 97 10.42 6.15 8.75
CA VAL A 97 9.12 6.49 9.36
C VAL A 97 7.95 6.06 8.47
N TRP A 98 6.97 5.38 9.08
CA TRP A 98 5.82 4.79 8.39
C TRP A 98 4.54 4.95 9.19
N ASN A 99 3.42 5.14 8.50
CA ASN A 99 2.08 5.20 9.08
C ASN A 99 1.32 3.92 8.69
N GLY A 100 0.89 3.15 9.69
CA GLY A 100 0.08 1.96 9.48
C GLY A 100 -1.39 2.14 9.86
N ASN A 101 -2.18 1.08 9.64
CA ASN A 101 -3.61 1.06 9.90
C ASN A 101 -3.99 1.71 11.25
N GLY A 102 -4.99 2.60 11.24
CA GLY A 102 -5.46 3.30 12.44
C GLY A 102 -4.55 4.43 12.94
N ASN A 103 -3.79 5.09 12.05
CA ASN A 103 -2.84 6.18 12.39
C ASN A 103 -1.76 5.74 13.38
N ASN A 104 -1.29 4.51 13.25
CA ASN A 104 -0.22 3.98 14.07
C ASN A 104 1.13 4.29 13.40
N TYR A 105 1.89 5.21 13.98
CA TYR A 105 3.21 5.56 13.46
C TYR A 105 4.28 4.57 13.95
N PHE A 106 5.21 4.24 13.06
CA PHE A 106 6.36 3.38 13.31
C PHE A 106 7.64 4.10 12.90
N VAL A 107 8.65 4.05 13.77
CA VAL A 107 10.00 4.54 13.51
C VAL A 107 10.95 3.35 13.64
N ASN A 108 11.70 3.05 12.58
CA ASN A 108 12.61 1.89 12.49
C ASN A 108 11.93 0.58 12.93
N GLY A 109 10.69 0.38 12.49
CA GLY A 109 9.87 -0.81 12.78
C GLY A 109 9.27 -0.88 14.18
N LYS A 110 9.48 0.15 15.03
CA LYS A 110 8.91 0.22 16.37
C LYS A 110 7.78 1.23 16.41
N LYS A 111 6.63 0.81 16.94
CA LYS A 111 5.48 1.68 17.13
C LYS A 111 5.83 2.78 18.13
N ILE A 112 5.55 4.03 17.77
CA ILE A 112 5.72 5.17 18.69
C ILE A 112 4.39 5.50 19.38
N LYS A 113 4.48 6.13 20.56
CA LYS A 113 3.30 6.61 21.27
C LYS A 113 2.81 7.90 20.62
N PHE A 114 1.82 7.76 19.75
CA PHE A 114 1.11 8.86 19.12
C PHE A 114 -0.40 8.60 19.19
N SER A 115 -1.17 9.61 19.57
CA SER A 115 -2.62 9.54 19.67
C SER A 115 -3.22 10.82 19.13
N VAL A 116 -4.08 10.68 18.11
CA VAL A 116 -4.82 11.81 17.53
C VAL A 116 -5.69 12.51 18.57
N LYS A 117 -6.14 11.80 19.62
CA LYS A 117 -6.93 12.40 20.71
C LYS A 117 -6.13 13.42 21.51
N ASP A 118 -4.82 13.19 21.64
CA ASP A 118 -3.94 14.03 22.44
C ASP A 118 -3.69 15.38 21.74
N LEU A 119 -3.96 15.46 20.43
CA LEU A 119 -3.87 16.69 19.64
C LEU A 119 -4.89 17.76 20.07
N LYS A 120 -6.02 17.37 20.68
CA LYS A 120 -7.05 18.31 21.14
C LYS A 120 -6.54 19.32 22.17
N ASN A 121 -5.48 18.97 22.89
CA ASN A 121 -4.92 19.79 23.95
C ASN A 121 -3.71 20.61 23.49
N LYS A 122 -3.34 20.54 22.20
CA LYS A 122 -2.21 21.27 21.63
C LYS A 122 -2.70 22.50 20.87
N ASP A 123 -1.95 23.59 20.99
CA ASP A 123 -2.22 24.83 20.28
C ASP A 123 -1.75 24.71 18.82
N ALA A 124 -2.71 24.77 17.89
CA ALA A 124 -2.46 24.62 16.47
C ALA A 124 -1.68 25.81 15.88
N ASP A 125 -1.84 27.02 16.43
CA ASP A 125 -1.14 28.21 15.95
C ASP A 125 0.32 28.20 16.37
N VAL A 126 0.61 27.73 17.57
CA VAL A 126 2.00 27.49 18.03
C VAL A 126 2.68 26.43 17.15
N ILE A 127 2.01 25.31 16.89
CA ILE A 127 2.54 24.26 16.01
C ILE A 127 2.78 24.79 14.60
N ARG A 128 1.82 25.53 14.03
CA ARG A 128 1.96 26.10 12.69
C ARG A 128 3.14 27.07 12.61
N LYS A 129 3.28 27.95 13.59
CA LYS A 129 4.40 28.90 13.65
C LYS A 129 5.75 28.15 13.70
N GLN A 130 5.87 27.16 14.56
CA GLN A 130 7.09 26.36 14.67
C GLN A 130 7.38 25.59 13.38
N TYR A 131 6.36 25.03 12.73
CA TYR A 131 6.51 24.35 11.45
C TYR A 131 7.03 25.29 10.35
N GLU A 132 6.46 26.49 10.25
CA GLU A 132 6.88 27.51 9.27
C GLU A 132 8.34 27.95 9.47
N GLU A 133 8.80 28.06 10.72
CA GLU A 133 10.18 28.40 11.06
C GLU A 133 11.17 27.28 10.69
N LEU A 134 10.73 26.02 10.79
CA LEU A 134 11.60 24.83 10.62
C LEU A 134 11.54 24.21 9.24
N LYS A 135 10.47 24.42 8.45
CA LYS A 135 10.24 23.71 7.17
C LYS A 135 11.37 23.90 6.16
N ALA A 136 12.07 25.04 6.19
CA ALA A 136 13.18 25.33 5.29
C ALA A 136 14.44 24.47 5.56
N GLN A 137 14.56 23.92 6.77
CA GLN A 137 15.64 23.02 7.16
C GLN A 137 15.29 21.55 6.88
N ASN A 138 14.04 21.28 6.51
CA ASN A 138 13.58 19.93 6.24
C ASN A 138 14.19 19.38 4.96
N THR A 139 14.49 18.07 4.94
CA THR A 139 15.20 17.43 3.82
C THR A 139 14.55 16.14 3.37
N TYR A 140 14.65 15.89 2.07
CA TYR A 140 14.25 14.64 1.42
C TYR A 140 15.39 13.62 1.31
N GLN A 141 16.64 14.00 1.60
CA GLN A 141 17.81 13.17 1.34
C GLN A 141 17.70 11.75 1.92
N TYR A 142 17.29 11.63 3.18
CA TYR A 142 17.16 10.32 3.84
C TYR A 142 15.89 9.59 3.40
N PHE A 143 14.79 10.33 3.21
CA PHE A 143 13.52 9.78 2.74
C PHE A 143 13.68 9.10 1.37
N GLU A 144 14.31 9.76 0.40
CA GLU A 144 14.52 9.21 -0.95
C GLU A 144 15.34 7.92 -0.90
N LYS A 145 16.42 7.89 -0.12
CA LYS A 145 17.22 6.68 0.08
C LYS A 145 16.40 5.53 0.67
N GLN A 146 15.47 5.83 1.59
CA GLN A 146 14.56 4.81 2.13
C GLN A 146 13.52 4.36 1.10
N MET A 147 12.99 5.26 0.27
CA MET A 147 12.05 4.91 -0.79
C MET A 147 12.70 4.03 -1.86
N GLU A 148 13.92 4.35 -2.28
CA GLU A 148 14.71 3.49 -3.18
C GLU A 148 14.85 2.08 -2.62
N ARG A 149 15.20 1.97 -1.34
CA ARG A 149 15.33 0.67 -0.66
C ARG A 149 13.98 -0.06 -0.57
N PHE A 150 12.91 0.63 -0.22
CA PHE A 150 11.56 0.06 -0.14
C PHE A 150 11.08 -0.45 -1.50
N ILE A 151 11.28 0.31 -2.57
CA ILE A 151 10.95 -0.09 -3.94
C ILE A 151 11.75 -1.32 -4.32
N LEU A 152 13.06 -1.33 -4.06
CA LEU A 152 13.92 -2.48 -4.35
C LEU A 152 13.45 -3.75 -3.62
N CYS A 153 13.19 -3.66 -2.31
CA CYS A 153 12.75 -4.79 -1.50
C CYS A 153 11.37 -5.33 -1.88
N ASN A 154 10.52 -4.54 -2.54
CA ASN A 154 9.15 -4.92 -2.87
C ASN A 154 8.87 -5.05 -4.38
N LYS A 155 9.88 -4.83 -5.24
CA LYS A 155 9.76 -4.86 -6.70
C LYS A 155 9.15 -6.16 -7.22
N GLU A 156 9.64 -7.30 -6.73
CA GLU A 156 9.14 -8.62 -7.14
C GLU A 156 7.65 -8.82 -6.82
N ARG A 157 7.24 -8.38 -5.62
CA ARG A 157 5.83 -8.42 -5.19
C ARG A 157 4.97 -7.54 -6.08
N TYR A 158 5.44 -6.32 -6.37
CA TYR A 158 4.77 -5.36 -7.24
C TYR A 158 4.61 -5.92 -8.67
N ASN A 159 5.67 -6.48 -9.25
CA ASN A 159 5.60 -7.08 -10.58
C ASN A 159 4.56 -8.21 -10.64
N ARG A 160 4.49 -9.07 -9.64
CA ARG A 160 3.48 -10.15 -9.59
C ARG A 160 2.04 -9.62 -9.61
N ILE A 161 1.71 -8.59 -8.83
CA ILE A 161 0.34 -8.02 -8.83
C ILE A 161 0.01 -7.34 -10.14
N VAL A 162 0.99 -6.69 -10.76
CA VAL A 162 0.82 -6.04 -12.06
C VAL A 162 0.56 -7.07 -13.13
N GLU A 163 1.31 -8.18 -13.16
CA GLU A 163 1.07 -9.25 -14.14
C GLU A 163 -0.24 -10.00 -13.89
N GLU A 164 -0.64 -10.26 -12.64
CA GLU A 164 -1.97 -10.82 -12.32
C GLU A 164 -3.09 -9.90 -12.83
N ALA A 165 -2.97 -8.58 -12.59
CA ALA A 165 -3.96 -7.60 -13.03
C ALA A 165 -4.05 -7.52 -14.57
N LYS A 166 -2.91 -7.51 -15.27
CA LYS A 166 -2.89 -7.53 -16.74
C LYS A 166 -3.51 -8.80 -17.31
N GLY A 167 -3.21 -9.95 -16.71
CA GLY A 167 -3.81 -11.24 -17.10
C GLY A 167 -5.33 -11.21 -16.99
N TYR A 168 -5.84 -10.68 -15.87
CA TYR A 168 -7.28 -10.49 -15.67
C TYR A 168 -7.92 -9.56 -16.70
N ILE A 169 -7.29 -8.41 -16.98
CA ILE A 169 -7.80 -7.48 -18.00
C ILE A 169 -7.88 -8.17 -19.37
N ARG A 170 -6.83 -8.89 -19.78
CA ARG A 170 -6.83 -9.64 -21.05
C ARG A 170 -7.94 -10.69 -21.11
N SER A 171 -8.12 -11.49 -20.06
CA SER A 171 -9.17 -12.52 -20.05
C SER A 171 -10.58 -11.93 -20.11
N MET A 172 -10.81 -10.77 -19.47
CA MET A 172 -12.13 -10.14 -19.47
C MET A 172 -12.45 -9.44 -20.79
N THR A 173 -11.43 -9.12 -21.59
CA THR A 173 -11.56 -8.34 -22.83
C THR A 173 -11.43 -9.19 -24.10
N GLU A 174 -11.13 -10.49 -23.98
CA GLU A 174 -10.85 -11.40 -25.11
C GLU A 174 -11.97 -11.45 -26.17
N ASN A 175 -13.23 -11.24 -25.76
CA ASN A 175 -14.40 -11.29 -26.64
C ASN A 175 -15.02 -9.92 -26.94
N PHE A 176 -14.31 -8.82 -26.66
CA PHE A 176 -14.80 -7.47 -26.89
C PHE A 176 -13.92 -6.74 -27.91
N ASP A 177 -14.58 -6.04 -28.85
CA ASP A 177 -13.88 -5.15 -29.76
C ASP A 177 -13.37 -3.91 -29.01
N ILE A 178 -12.24 -3.36 -29.47
CA ILE A 178 -11.60 -2.19 -28.84
C ILE A 178 -12.53 -0.97 -28.81
N THR A 179 -13.38 -0.82 -29.82
CA THR A 179 -14.35 0.28 -29.90
C THR A 179 -15.43 0.22 -28.83
N ASP A 180 -15.64 -0.96 -28.25
CA ASP A 180 -16.66 -1.18 -27.21
C ASP A 180 -16.07 -1.05 -25.80
N MET A 181 -14.74 -0.87 -25.70
CA MET A 181 -14.03 -0.75 -24.45
C MET A 181 -13.80 0.72 -24.06
N PHE A 182 -14.09 1.05 -22.81
CA PHE A 182 -13.75 2.33 -22.22
C PHE A 182 -13.35 2.18 -20.75
N VAL A 183 -12.49 3.09 -20.27
CA VAL A 183 -12.12 3.20 -18.86
C VAL A 183 -12.87 4.38 -18.25
N SER A 184 -13.66 4.10 -17.21
CA SER A 184 -14.23 5.15 -16.37
C SER A 184 -13.11 5.82 -15.57
N PHE A 185 -12.94 7.14 -15.75
CA PHE A 185 -11.79 7.87 -15.27
C PHE A 185 -12.18 9.12 -14.48
N SER A 186 -12.02 9.05 -13.16
CA SER A 186 -12.35 10.16 -12.24
C SER A 186 -11.19 11.16 -12.00
N GLY A 187 -10.00 10.92 -12.56
CA GLY A 187 -8.78 11.69 -12.24
C GLY A 187 -8.14 11.37 -10.89
N GLY A 188 -8.68 10.39 -10.15
CA GLY A 188 -8.13 9.91 -8.89
C GLY A 188 -6.96 8.93 -9.05
N LYS A 189 -6.32 8.59 -7.92
CA LYS A 189 -5.20 7.63 -7.88
C LYS A 189 -5.57 6.26 -8.44
N ASP A 190 -6.76 5.76 -8.10
CA ASP A 190 -7.18 4.40 -8.44
C ASP A 190 -7.53 4.31 -9.93
N SER A 191 -8.27 5.29 -10.47
CA SER A 191 -8.60 5.35 -11.89
C SER A 191 -7.36 5.61 -12.76
N THR A 192 -6.38 6.35 -12.26
CA THR A 192 -5.06 6.51 -12.93
C THR A 192 -4.30 5.20 -13.04
N VAL A 193 -4.24 4.43 -11.96
CA VAL A 193 -3.60 3.10 -11.99
C VAL A 193 -4.38 2.14 -12.90
N THR A 194 -5.71 2.14 -12.85
CA THR A 194 -6.54 1.32 -13.74
C THR A 194 -6.29 1.66 -15.21
N ALA A 195 -6.27 2.94 -15.57
CA ALA A 195 -6.00 3.39 -16.94
C ALA A 195 -4.60 2.98 -17.44
N ASP A 196 -3.55 3.12 -16.61
CA ASP A 196 -2.20 2.65 -16.93
C ASP A 196 -2.17 1.13 -17.14
N LEU A 197 -2.79 0.37 -16.23
CA LEU A 197 -2.83 -1.09 -16.31
C LEU A 197 -3.56 -1.58 -17.57
N VAL A 198 -4.68 -0.96 -17.93
CA VAL A 198 -5.45 -1.29 -19.15
C VAL A 198 -4.62 -1.01 -20.40
N THR A 199 -4.01 0.18 -20.47
CA THR A 199 -3.14 0.58 -21.60
C THR A 199 -1.99 -0.40 -21.78
N ARG A 200 -1.32 -0.79 -20.68
CA ARG A 200 -0.18 -1.71 -20.70
C ARG A 200 -0.60 -3.16 -20.92
N ALA A 201 -1.78 -3.59 -20.47
CA ALA A 201 -2.28 -4.94 -20.67
C ALA A 201 -2.57 -5.21 -22.14
N LEU A 202 -3.20 -4.24 -22.81
CA LEU A 202 -3.69 -4.35 -24.18
C LEU A 202 -2.73 -3.77 -25.23
N SER A 203 -1.62 -3.14 -24.77
CA SER A 203 -0.64 -2.46 -25.64
C SER A 203 -1.28 -1.46 -26.60
N ASN A 204 -2.38 -0.84 -26.18
CA ASN A 204 -3.17 0.05 -27.01
C ASN A 204 -3.53 1.33 -26.25
N PRO A 205 -2.95 2.49 -26.64
CA PRO A 205 -3.23 3.78 -26.00
C PRO A 205 -4.55 4.41 -26.48
N GLN A 206 -5.28 3.80 -27.42
CA GLN A 206 -6.50 4.36 -28.01
C GLN A 206 -7.78 4.00 -27.24
N ILE A 207 -7.67 3.31 -26.11
CA ILE A 207 -8.84 2.97 -25.29
C ILE A 207 -9.42 4.26 -24.71
N MET A 208 -10.71 4.48 -24.97
CA MET A 208 -11.37 5.71 -24.61
C MET A 208 -11.46 5.85 -23.09
N HIS A 209 -11.12 7.03 -22.57
CA HIS A 209 -11.34 7.39 -21.17
C HIS A 209 -12.58 8.26 -21.07
N ILE A 210 -13.58 7.79 -20.32
CA ILE A 210 -14.80 8.57 -20.05
C ILE A 210 -14.67 9.17 -18.66
N PHE A 211 -14.70 10.51 -18.60
CA PHE A 211 -14.74 11.22 -17.33
C PHE A 211 -16.10 11.02 -16.66
N ALA A 212 -16.09 10.50 -15.44
CA ALA A 212 -17.25 10.21 -14.62
C ALA A 212 -17.08 10.79 -13.21
#